data_AF-A0A7Y9DPS9-F1
#
_entry.id   AF-A0A7Y9DPS9-F1
#
_cell.length_a   1.000
_cell.length_b   1.000
_cell.length_c   1.000
_cell.angle_alpha   90.00
_cell.angle_beta   90.00
_cell.angle_gamma   90.00
#
_symmetry.space_group_name_H-M   'P 1'
#
loop_
_entity.id
_entity.type
_entity.pdbx_description
1 polymer ?
#
loop_
_entity_poly.entity_id
_entity_poly.type
_entity_poly.pdbx_seq_one_letter_code
_entity_poly.pdbx_strand_id
1 'polypeptide(L)'
;MPVQEDRTPVDVTVLTTPSTGTSPTFVAELSDRVQRTRATIDSAAAAGDDDLAQALLDDLEALVDLAATQDVALPDTVAYLADRRPGTLIDLTGVRTPAGCARA
;
A
#
# COMPACT_ATOMS: atom_id res chain seq x y z
N MET A 1 -13.12 -39.29 -47.03
CA MET A 1 -13.13 -38.09 -46.15
C MET A 1 -14.37 -38.14 -45.25
N PRO A 2 -14.33 -38.81 -44.09
CA PRO A 2 -15.24 -38.53 -42.98
C PRO A 2 -14.53 -37.65 -41.94
N VAL A 3 -15.24 -36.59 -41.55
CA VAL A 3 -15.04 -35.80 -40.34
C VAL A 3 -15.62 -36.57 -39.15
N GLN A 4 -14.95 -36.47 -37.98
CA GLN A 4 -15.42 -36.67 -36.59
C GLN A 4 -14.51 -37.58 -35.75
N GLU A 5 -13.68 -36.96 -34.92
CA GLU A 5 -13.10 -37.43 -33.66
C GLU A 5 -12.80 -36.12 -32.89
N ASP A 6 -12.99 -35.94 -31.60
CA ASP A 6 -13.62 -36.72 -30.54
C ASP A 6 -13.85 -35.67 -29.43
N ARG A 7 -14.89 -35.88 -28.63
CA ARG A 7 -15.29 -34.95 -27.58
C ARG A 7 -14.33 -35.07 -26.39
N THR A 8 -13.66 -33.98 -26.05
CA THR A 8 -13.44 -33.65 -24.63
C THR A 8 -13.75 -32.19 -24.37
N PRO A 9 -14.80 -31.87 -23.59
CA PRO A 9 -14.80 -30.61 -22.87
C PRO A 9 -13.71 -30.73 -21.82
N VAL A 10 -12.62 -30.00 -21.97
CA VAL A 10 -11.73 -29.75 -20.84
C VAL A 10 -12.44 -28.78 -19.91
N ASP A 11 -13.38 -29.33 -19.14
CA ASP A 11 -13.76 -28.81 -17.85
C ASP A 11 -12.51 -28.90 -16.97
N VAL A 12 -11.64 -27.89 -17.07
CA VAL A 12 -10.70 -27.61 -16.00
C VAL A 12 -11.41 -26.63 -15.09
N THR A 13 -12.24 -27.20 -14.24
CA THR A 13 -12.59 -26.62 -12.95
C THR A 13 -11.28 -26.31 -12.21
N VAL A 14 -10.73 -25.13 -12.45
CA VAL A 14 -9.91 -24.42 -11.47
C VAL A 14 -10.89 -23.59 -10.65
N LEU A 15 -11.60 -24.29 -9.76
CA LEU A 15 -12.06 -23.72 -8.50
C LEU A 15 -10.82 -23.49 -7.61
N THR A 16 -9.84 -22.71 -8.10
CA THR A 16 -8.97 -21.99 -7.18
C THR A 16 -9.84 -20.85 -6.72
N THR A 17 -10.56 -21.09 -5.62
CA THR A 17 -10.87 -20.01 -4.70
C THR A 17 -9.55 -19.25 -4.52
N PRO A 18 -9.44 -17.98 -4.96
CA PRO A 18 -8.38 -17.18 -4.41
C PRO A 18 -8.69 -17.17 -2.92
N SER A 19 -7.90 -17.92 -2.15
CA SER A 19 -7.65 -17.56 -0.76
C SER A 19 -7.57 -16.06 -0.78
N THR A 20 -8.46 -15.42 -0.01
CA THR A 20 -8.58 -13.97 0.13
C THR A 20 -7.24 -13.45 0.65
N GLY A 21 -6.32 -13.31 -0.28
CA GLY A 21 -4.89 -13.40 -0.08
C GLY A 21 -4.30 -12.67 -1.26
N THR A 22 -3.59 -11.62 -0.93
CA THR A 22 -3.26 -10.50 -1.79
C THR A 22 -2.66 -10.95 -3.12
N SER A 23 -3.16 -10.41 -4.23
CA SER A 23 -2.62 -10.72 -5.56
C SER A 23 -1.11 -10.37 -5.60
N PRO A 24 -0.23 -11.24 -6.13
CA PRO A 24 1.21 -10.96 -6.20
C PRO A 24 1.51 -9.69 -7.01
N THR A 25 0.68 -9.38 -8.01
CA THR A 25 0.73 -8.12 -8.74
C THR A 25 0.46 -6.90 -7.87
N PHE A 26 -0.49 -6.97 -6.93
CA PHE A 26 -0.78 -5.88 -6.01
C PHE A 26 0.42 -5.59 -5.09
N VAL A 27 1.05 -6.63 -4.55
CA VAL A 27 2.24 -6.48 -3.70
C VAL A 27 3.40 -5.85 -4.48
N ALA A 28 3.60 -6.24 -5.73
CA ALA A 28 4.63 -5.67 -6.61
C ALA A 28 4.36 -4.18 -6.90
N GLU A 29 3.13 -3.83 -7.30
CA GLU A 29 2.72 -2.44 -7.58
C GLU A 29 2.80 -1.57 -6.32
N LEU A 30 2.38 -2.10 -5.17
CA LEU A 30 2.49 -1.42 -3.87
C LEU A 30 3.95 -1.16 -3.51
N SER A 31 4.81 -2.15 -3.70
CA SER A 31 6.25 -2.02 -3.44
C SER A 31 6.91 -0.99 -4.36
N ASP A 32 6.59 -1.00 -5.66
CA ASP A 32 7.07 0.01 -6.62
C ASP A 32 6.61 1.41 -6.22
N ARG A 33 5.32 1.56 -5.89
CA ARG A 33 4.76 2.85 -5.48
C ARG A 33 5.41 3.36 -4.20
N VAL A 34 5.57 2.51 -3.17
CA VAL A 34 6.26 2.84 -1.92
C VAL A 34 7.69 3.30 -2.18
N GLN A 35 8.45 2.58 -3.02
CA GLN A 35 9.82 2.95 -3.35
C GLN A 35 9.90 4.27 -4.10
N ARG A 36 9.00 4.49 -5.07
CA ARG A 36 8.90 5.77 -5.81
C ARG A 36 8.56 6.92 -4.87
N THR A 37 7.60 6.76 -3.97
CA THR A 37 7.21 7.79 -3.00
C THR A 37 8.39 8.13 -2.08
N ARG A 38 9.10 7.12 -1.55
CA ARG A 38 10.32 7.34 -0.73
C ARG A 38 11.41 8.10 -1.48
N ALA A 39 11.72 7.73 -2.72
CA ALA A 39 12.70 8.44 -3.54
C ALA A 39 12.27 9.91 -3.80
N THR A 40 10.97 10.14 -3.94
CA THR A 40 10.42 11.49 -4.14
C THR A 40 10.49 12.31 -2.85
N ILE A 41 10.22 11.71 -1.68
CA ILE A 41 10.41 12.35 -0.36
C ILE A 41 11.86 12.77 -0.18
N ASP A 42 12.81 11.86 -0.44
CA ASP A 42 14.23 12.16 -0.37
C ASP A 42 14.62 13.32 -1.30
N SER A 43 14.08 13.34 -2.52
CA SER A 43 14.32 14.42 -3.48
C SER A 43 13.71 15.76 -3.02
N ALA A 44 12.48 15.75 -2.50
CA ALA A 44 11.81 16.94 -1.98
C ALA A 44 12.53 17.50 -0.76
N ALA A 45 12.94 16.64 0.18
CA ALA A 45 13.73 17.02 1.34
C ALA A 45 15.09 17.62 0.95
N ALA A 46 15.76 17.05 -0.07
CA ALA A 46 17.00 17.61 -0.60
C ALA A 46 16.81 18.96 -1.30
N ALA A 47 15.64 19.20 -1.90
CA ALA A 47 15.27 20.47 -2.50
C ALA A 47 14.83 21.52 -1.46
N GLY A 48 14.57 21.11 -0.21
CA GLY A 48 14.00 21.99 0.83
C GLY A 48 12.49 22.21 0.67
N ASP A 49 11.80 21.38 -0.11
CA ASP A 49 10.35 21.40 -0.27
C ASP A 49 9.69 20.58 0.85
N ASP A 50 9.70 21.15 2.06
CA ASP A 50 9.18 20.49 3.27
C ASP A 50 7.68 20.16 3.17
N ASP A 51 6.87 21.04 2.57
CA ASP A 51 5.44 20.81 2.35
C ASP A 51 5.18 19.59 1.44
N LEU A 52 5.97 19.47 0.35
CA LEU A 52 5.86 18.34 -0.57
C LEU A 52 6.35 17.05 0.10
N ALA A 53 7.48 17.10 0.79
CA ALA A 53 8.00 15.97 1.55
C ALA A 53 6.98 15.49 2.60
N GLN A 54 6.31 16.41 3.29
CA GLN A 54 5.29 16.09 4.28
C GLN A 54 4.03 15.48 3.65
N ALA A 55 3.55 16.02 2.53
CA ALA A 55 2.42 15.44 1.79
C ALA A 55 2.71 14.02 1.29
N LEU A 56 3.95 13.78 0.83
CA LEU A 56 4.38 12.45 0.40
C LEU A 56 4.57 11.47 1.55
N LEU A 57 4.99 11.95 2.73
CA LEU A 57 5.02 11.14 3.95
C LEU A 57 3.61 10.69 4.37
N ASP A 58 2.60 11.55 4.19
CA ASP A 58 1.19 11.22 4.43
C ASP A 58 0.65 10.18 3.43
N ASP A 59 0.94 10.34 2.12
CA ASP A 59 0.63 9.31 1.10
C ASP A 59 1.31 7.98 1.42
N LEU A 60 2.57 8.00 1.89
CA LEU A 60 3.31 6.82 2.28
C LEU A 60 2.69 6.10 3.50
N GLU A 61 2.18 6.85 4.47
CA GLU A 61 1.43 6.33 5.63
C GLU A 61 0.13 5.65 5.17
N ALA A 62 -0.64 6.30 4.28
CA ALA A 62 -1.86 5.73 3.71
C ALA A 62 -1.58 4.44 2.90
N LEU A 63 -0.44 4.34 2.21
CA LEU A 63 -0.02 3.12 1.52
C LEU A 63 0.32 1.98 2.50
N VAL A 64 0.89 2.29 3.66
CA VAL A 64 1.14 1.31 4.72
C VAL A 64 -0.16 0.81 5.34
N ASP A 65 -1.13 1.69 5.60
CA ASP A 65 -2.47 1.30 6.07
C ASP A 65 -3.21 0.42 5.05
N LEU A 66 -3.11 0.79 3.76
CA LEU A 66 -3.65 -0.01 2.68
C LEU A 66 -2.98 -1.40 2.62
N ALA A 67 -1.66 -1.45 2.81
CA ALA A 67 -0.90 -2.72 2.89
C ALA A 67 -1.40 -3.58 4.05
N ALA A 68 -1.56 -2.99 5.25
CA ALA A 68 -2.03 -3.68 6.44
C ALA A 68 -3.45 -4.23 6.29
N THR A 69 -4.35 -3.48 5.64
CA THR A 69 -5.72 -3.93 5.30
C THR A 69 -5.72 -5.16 4.39
N GLN A 70 -4.66 -5.32 3.60
CA GLN A 70 -4.46 -6.40 2.64
C GLN A 70 -3.54 -7.51 3.19
N ASP A 71 -3.26 -7.52 4.49
CA ASP A 71 -2.36 -8.46 5.21
C ASP A 71 -0.91 -8.44 4.69
N VAL A 72 -0.47 -7.29 4.15
CA VAL A 72 0.91 -7.07 3.65
C VAL A 72 1.70 -6.26 4.68
N ALA A 73 2.72 -6.87 5.27
CA ALA A 73 3.62 -6.20 6.20
C ALA A 73 4.72 -5.43 5.44
N LEU A 74 4.88 -4.14 5.75
CA LEU A 74 5.91 -3.25 5.19
C LEU A 74 6.83 -2.68 6.29
N PRO A 75 7.61 -3.52 6.99
CA PRO A 75 8.40 -3.10 8.15
C PRO A 75 9.46 -2.04 7.79
N ASP A 76 10.09 -2.15 6.62
CA ASP A 76 11.08 -1.16 6.15
C ASP A 76 10.48 0.23 5.94
N THR A 77 9.23 0.30 5.49
CA THR A 77 8.52 1.56 5.26
C THR A 77 8.10 2.20 6.57
N VAL A 78 7.63 1.40 7.53
CA VAL A 78 7.32 1.87 8.89
C VAL A 78 8.57 2.42 9.58
N ALA A 79 9.70 1.72 9.47
CA ALA A 79 10.97 2.18 10.00
C ALA A 79 11.41 3.52 9.36
N TYR A 80 11.23 3.66 8.04
CA TYR A 80 11.52 4.90 7.32
C TYR A 80 10.61 6.06 7.78
N LEU A 81 9.32 5.82 8.00
CA LEU A 81 8.40 6.83 8.52
C LEU A 81 8.79 7.29 9.93
N ALA A 82 9.20 6.36 10.80
CA ALA A 82 9.65 6.66 12.16
C ALA A 82 10.94 7.51 12.18
N ASP A 83 11.88 7.24 11.26
CA ASP A 83 13.12 8.02 11.10
C ASP A 83 12.85 9.44 10.59
N ARG A 84 11.91 9.59 9.63
CA ARG A 84 11.56 10.87 9.01
C ARG A 84 10.65 11.75 9.86
N ARG A 85 10.06 11.22 10.94
CA ARG A 85 9.25 11.97 11.91
C ARG A 85 9.87 11.92 13.31
N PRO A 86 11.07 12.50 13.53
CA PRO A 86 11.70 12.55 14.85
C PRO A 86 10.96 13.55 15.75
N GLY A 87 9.85 13.09 16.35
CA GLY A 87 8.97 13.91 17.18
C GLY A 87 7.52 13.44 17.14
N THR A 88 7.15 12.68 16.11
CA THR A 88 5.84 12.05 15.97
C THR A 88 5.97 10.57 16.28
N LEU A 89 6.29 10.25 17.53
CA LEU A 89 5.81 9.01 18.14
C LEU A 89 4.29 9.11 18.15
N ILE A 90 3.66 8.85 16.99
CA ILE A 90 2.22 8.67 16.89
C ILE A 90 1.95 7.44 17.73
N ASP A 91 1.37 7.68 18.90
CA ASP A 91 0.68 6.68 19.68
C ASP A 91 -0.45 6.13 18.79
N LEU A 92 -0.15 5.06 18.05
CA LEU A 92 -1.09 4.36 17.16
C LEU A 92 -2.25 3.68 17.95
N THR A 93 -2.32 3.92 19.26
CA THR A 93 -3.42 3.56 20.16
C THR A 93 -4.43 4.70 20.38
N GLY A 94 -4.22 5.89 19.80
CA GLY A 94 -5.05 7.10 19.97
C GLY A 94 -6.16 7.30 18.93
N VAL A 95 -7.16 6.42 18.96
CA VAL A 95 -8.60 6.66 18.68
C VAL A 95 -8.99 8.03 18.08
N ARG A 96 -9.55 7.99 16.86
CA ARG A 96 -10.65 8.83 16.32
C ARG A 96 -10.88 10.18 17.01
N THR A 97 -10.26 11.25 16.51
CA THR A 97 -10.75 12.62 16.78
C THR A 97 -11.67 13.03 15.62
N PRO A 98 -13.01 13.08 15.81
CA PRO A 98 -13.88 13.61 14.77
C PRO A 98 -13.61 15.11 14.63
N ALA A 99 -13.43 15.54 13.39
CA ALA A 99 -13.43 16.93 12.99
C ALA A 99 -14.65 17.67 13.57
N GLY A 100 -14.41 18.47 14.60
CA GLY A 100 -15.42 19.31 15.26
C GLY A 100 -15.16 20.77 14.92
N CYS A 101 -15.80 21.24 13.87
CA CYS A 101 -15.96 22.66 13.58
C CYS A 101 -16.74 23.32 14.73
N ALA A 102 -16.11 24.21 15.50
CA ALA A 102 -16.79 25.19 16.35
C ALA A 102 -15.82 26.29 16.79
N ARG A 103 -15.89 27.45 16.13
CA ARG A 103 -15.42 28.70 16.72
C ARG A 103 -16.65 29.55 17.00
N ALA A 104 -16.88 29.80 18.29
CA ALA A 104 -17.86 30.76 18.81
C ALA A 104 -17.42 32.20 18.55
#